data_AF-A0A5Q4GWK5-F1
#
_entry.id   AF-A0A5Q4GWK5-F1
#
_cell.length_a   1.000
_cell.length_b   1.000
_cell.length_c   1.000
_cell.angle_alpha   90.00
_cell.angle_beta   90.00
_cell.angle_gamma   90.00
#
_symmetry.space_group_name_H-M   'P 1'
#
loop_
_entity.id
_entity.type
_entity.pdbx_description
1 polymer ?
#
loop_
_entity_poly.entity_id
_entity_poly.type
_entity_poly.pdbx_seq_one_letter_code
_entity_poly.pdbx_strand_id
1 'polypeptide(L)'
;MTASALAGELNLPLLSVRLDGLITKYLGESAAKLRQVFDSTTVKCGVYLFDEFDATGSDRAQPNEVGEIRRVLNSFLQFVEAEELIRNAL
;
A
#
# COMPACT_ATOMS: atom_id res chain seq x y z
N MET A 1 -9.12 -14.20 -0.57
CA MET A 1 -8.67 -15.54 -0.12
C MET A 1 -7.37 -16.00 -0.78
N THR A 2 -7.09 -15.63 -2.03
CA THR A 2 -5.87 -16.04 -2.78
C THR A 2 -4.56 -15.69 -2.05
N ALA A 3 -4.44 -14.48 -1.51
CA ALA A 3 -3.22 -14.06 -0.78
C ALA A 3 -2.93 -14.91 0.47
N SER A 4 -3.97 -15.36 1.17
CA SER A 4 -3.83 -16.24 2.34
C SER A 4 -3.41 -17.65 1.96
N ALA A 5 -3.93 -18.17 0.85
CA ALA A 5 -3.48 -19.46 0.34
C ALA A 5 -2.01 -19.39 -0.10
N LEU A 6 -1.64 -18.33 -0.84
CA LEU A 6 -0.26 -18.11 -1.29
C LEU A 6 0.73 -18.01 -0.12
N ALA A 7 0.37 -17.23 0.92
CA ALA A 7 1.21 -17.10 2.11
C ALA A 7 1.39 -18.43 2.85
N GLY A 8 0.33 -19.24 2.94
CA GLY A 8 0.37 -20.58 3.53
C GLY A 8 1.29 -21.54 2.76
N GLU A 9 1.15 -21.60 1.44
CA GLU A 9 2.00 -22.45 0.57
C GLU A 9 3.47 -22.02 0.59
N LEU A 10 3.75 -20.72 0.66
CA LEU A 10 5.12 -20.19 0.73
C LEU A 10 5.70 -20.22 2.14
N ASN A 11 4.90 -20.58 3.16
CA ASN A 11 5.26 -20.52 4.57
C ASN A 11 5.78 -19.12 4.99
N LEU A 12 5.17 -18.08 4.43
CA LEU A 12 5.49 -16.67 4.66
C LEU A 12 4.38 -16.00 5.47
N PRO A 13 4.71 -14.99 6.30
CA PRO A 13 3.68 -14.22 6.99
C PRO A 13 2.82 -13.46 5.97
N LEU A 14 1.50 -13.48 6.18
CA LEU A 14 0.55 -12.63 5.46
C LEU A 14 0.33 -11.33 6.24
N LEU A 15 0.59 -10.19 5.61
CA LEU A 15 0.25 -8.87 6.13
C LEU A 15 -0.83 -8.25 5.26
N SER A 16 -2.00 -7.98 5.83
CA SER A 16 -3.09 -7.28 5.14
C SER A 16 -3.08 -5.81 5.51
N VAL A 17 -3.03 -4.96 4.50
CA VAL A 17 -2.97 -3.51 4.60
C VAL A 17 -4.19 -2.95 3.88
N ARG A 18 -5.13 -2.39 4.63
CA ARG A 18 -6.30 -1.72 4.05
C ARG A 18 -6.00 -0.26 3.79
N LEU A 19 -6.12 0.15 2.52
CA LEU A 19 -5.72 1.48 2.06
C LEU A 19 -6.71 2.57 2.49
N ASP A 20 -8.01 2.25 2.56
CA ASP A 20 -9.06 3.12 3.11
C ASP A 20 -8.75 3.62 4.53
N GLY A 21 -8.20 2.76 5.40
CA GLY A 21 -7.83 3.08 6.78
C GLY A 21 -6.49 3.80 6.92
N LEU A 22 -5.62 3.70 5.89
CA LEU A 22 -4.34 4.41 5.85
C LEU A 22 -4.49 5.83 5.31
N ILE A 23 -5.39 6.02 4.35
CA ILE A 23 -5.62 7.29 3.67
C ILE A 23 -6.52 8.17 4.53
N THR A 24 -5.88 9.06 5.28
CA THR A 24 -6.54 10.10 6.08
C THR A 24 -6.64 11.41 5.28
N LYS A 25 -7.42 12.37 5.81
CA LYS A 25 -7.47 13.76 5.32
C LYS A 25 -6.12 14.50 5.36
N TYR A 26 -5.10 13.94 6.03
CA TYR A 26 -3.77 14.53 6.15
C TYR A 26 -2.78 13.76 5.28
N LEU A 27 -2.39 14.35 4.13
CA LEU A 27 -1.52 13.69 3.16
C LEU A 27 -0.19 13.21 3.73
N GLY A 28 0.44 14.07 4.54
CA GLY A 28 1.74 13.76 5.14
C GLY A 28 1.67 12.57 6.10
N GLU A 29 0.57 12.42 6.82
CA GLU A 29 0.36 11.31 7.75
C GLU A 29 0.12 10.00 6.97
N SER A 30 -0.72 10.05 5.93
CA SER A 30 -0.99 8.90 5.05
C SER A 30 0.28 8.41 4.35
N ALA A 31 1.09 9.34 3.82
CA ALA A 31 2.36 9.03 3.17
C ALA A 31 3.41 8.47 4.15
N ALA A 32 3.48 9.00 5.37
CA ALA A 32 4.38 8.49 6.40
C ALA A 32 4.01 7.06 6.83
N LYS A 33 2.73 6.76 7.01
CA LYS A 33 2.26 5.40 7.33
C LYS A 33 2.54 4.43 6.18
N LEU A 34 2.29 4.84 4.93
CA LEU A 34 2.63 4.03 3.76
C LEU A 34 4.13 3.72 3.71
N ARG A 35 4.98 4.72 3.93
CA ARG A 35 6.44 4.52 3.99
C ARG A 35 6.82 3.51 5.07
N GLN A 36 6.25 3.60 6.27
CA GLN A 36 6.52 2.61 7.33
C GLN A 36 6.14 1.18 6.93
N VAL A 37 5.08 1.00 6.14
CA VAL A 37 4.68 -0.32 5.62
C VAL A 37 5.73 -0.83 4.65
N PHE A 38 6.19 -0.02 3.69
CA PHE A 38 7.27 -0.41 2.76
C PHE A 38 8.62 -0.59 3.45
N ASP A 39 8.98 0.24 4.41
CA ASP A 39 10.22 0.03 5.18
C ASP A 39 10.18 -1.34 5.88
N SER A 40 9.00 -1.81 6.29
CA SER A 40 8.86 -3.16 6.87
C SER A 40 9.08 -4.30 5.86
N THR A 41 8.82 -4.09 4.56
CA THR A 41 9.04 -5.10 3.50
C THR A 41 10.52 -5.35 3.25
N THR A 42 11.38 -4.37 3.52
CA THR A 42 12.84 -4.51 3.43
C THR A 42 13.42 -5.38 4.54
N VAL A 43 12.79 -5.38 5.72
CA VAL A 43 13.26 -6.11 6.91
C VAL A 43 12.62 -7.50 7.02
N LYS A 44 11.38 -7.66 6.55
CA LYS A 44 10.62 -8.91 6.67
C LYS A 44 10.13 -9.37 5.30
N CYS A 45 10.54 -10.58 4.91
CA CYS A 45 9.95 -11.26 3.77
C CYS A 45 8.55 -11.76 4.14
N GLY A 46 7.56 -11.46 3.31
CA GLY A 46 6.16 -11.77 3.57
C GLY A 46 5.29 -11.52 2.35
N VAL A 47 4.05 -12.01 2.40
CA VAL A 47 3.02 -11.67 1.41
C VAL A 47 2.28 -10.45 1.94
N TYR A 48 2.35 -9.34 1.20
CA TYR A 48 1.68 -8.09 1.56
C TYR A 48 0.46 -7.89 0.67
N LEU A 49 -0.74 -7.94 1.27
CA LEU A 49 -2.01 -7.71 0.59
C LEU A 49 -2.44 -6.27 0.82
N PHE A 50 -2.40 -5.45 -0.23
CA PHE A 50 -2.98 -4.11 -0.24
C PHE A 50 -4.41 -4.18 -0.78
N ASP A 51 -5.39 -3.84 0.04
CA ASP A 51 -6.82 -3.94 -0.27
C ASP A 51 -7.51 -2.58 -0.19
N GLU A 52 -8.74 -2.48 -0.73
CA GLU A 52 -9.56 -1.25 -0.74
C GLU A 52 -8.88 -0.04 -1.44
N PHE A 53 -8.21 -0.31 -2.57
CA PHE A 53 -7.53 0.72 -3.37
C PHE A 53 -8.53 1.71 -4.01
N ASP A 54 -9.70 1.22 -4.41
CA ASP A 54 -10.77 1.93 -5.11
C ASP A 54 -11.79 2.59 -4.18
N ALA A 55 -11.95 2.11 -2.95
CA ALA A 55 -12.86 2.68 -1.95
C ALA A 55 -12.63 4.17 -1.68
N THR A 56 -11.43 4.68 -1.94
CA THR A 56 -11.10 6.09 -1.77
C THR A 56 -11.60 7.00 -2.91
N GLY A 57 -12.09 6.43 -4.01
CA GLY A 57 -12.65 7.18 -5.15
C GLY A 57 -14.16 7.41 -5.12
N SER A 58 -14.90 6.67 -4.29
CA SER A 58 -16.35 6.51 -4.48
C SER A 58 -17.24 7.45 -3.64
N ASP A 59 -16.72 8.11 -2.60
CA ASP A 59 -17.58 8.81 -1.62
C ASP A 59 -17.23 10.28 -1.31
N ARG A 60 -16.64 11.04 -2.24
CA ARG A 60 -16.22 12.43 -1.95
C ARG A 60 -16.70 13.42 -3.00
N ALA A 61 -17.79 14.10 -2.66
CA ALA A 61 -18.41 15.21 -3.38
C ALA A 61 -17.55 16.49 -3.51
N GLN A 62 -16.25 16.44 -3.18
CA GLN A 62 -15.32 17.57 -3.31
C GLN A 62 -14.14 17.25 -4.25
N PRO A 63 -14.00 17.99 -5.38
CA PRO A 63 -12.92 17.78 -6.36
C PRO A 63 -11.50 17.81 -5.77
N ASN A 64 -11.28 18.59 -4.71
CA ASN A 64 -9.95 18.74 -4.09
C ASN A 64 -9.50 17.49 -3.32
N GLU A 65 -10.40 16.76 -2.67
CA GLU A 65 -10.03 15.55 -1.91
C GLU A 65 -9.64 14.39 -2.84
N VAL A 66 -10.29 14.29 -4.00
CA VAL A 66 -9.98 13.28 -5.01
C VAL A 66 -8.56 13.46 -5.58
N GLY A 67 -8.12 14.71 -5.76
CA GLY A 67 -6.77 15.02 -6.25
C GLY A 67 -5.68 14.59 -5.27
N GLU A 68 -5.89 14.85 -3.99
CA GLU A 68 -4.97 14.49 -2.92
C GLU A 68 -4.85 12.97 -2.76
N ILE A 69 -5.97 12.24 -2.80
CA ILE A 69 -5.98 10.77 -2.77
C ILE A 69 -5.19 10.19 -3.95
N ARG A 70 -5.42 10.70 -5.17
CA ARG A 70 -4.66 10.27 -6.36
C ARG A 70 -3.15 10.48 -6.21
N ARG A 71 -2.72 11.56 -5.55
CA ARG A 71 -1.28 11.79 -5.29
C ARG A 71 -0.70 10.75 -4.35
N VAL A 72 -1.43 10.37 -3.29
CA VAL A 72 -0.99 9.31 -2.36
C VAL A 72 -0.90 7.96 -3.07
N LEU A 73 -1.88 7.62 -3.91
CA LEU A 73 -1.87 6.39 -4.70
C LEU A 73 -0.71 6.36 -5.72
N ASN A 74 -0.41 7.49 -6.35
CA ASN A 74 0.75 7.59 -7.23
C ASN A 74 2.06 7.37 -6.46
N SER A 75 2.19 7.92 -5.25
CA SER A 75 3.35 7.64 -4.40
C SER A 75 3.43 6.17 -3.98
N PHE A 76 2.30 5.52 -3.70
CA PHE A 76 2.25 4.08 -3.44
C PHE A 76 2.80 3.28 -4.63
N LEU A 77 2.37 3.56 -5.85
CA LEU A 77 2.87 2.89 -7.06
C LEU A 77 4.38 3.10 -7.24
N GLN A 78 4.88 4.31 -7.00
CA GLN A 78 6.32 4.60 -7.03
C GLN A 78 7.11 3.79 -5.99
N PHE A 79 6.55 3.55 -4.80
CA PHE A 79 7.20 2.71 -3.80
C PHE A 79 7.24 1.24 -4.21
N VAL A 80 6.17 0.73 -4.83
CA VAL A 80 6.15 -0.64 -5.37
C VAL A 80 7.22 -0.81 -6.46
N GLU A 81 7.30 0.13 -7.41
CA GLU A 81 8.31 0.11 -8.47
C GLU A 81 9.74 0.19 -7.92
N ALA A 82 9.97 1.02 -6.90
CA ALA A 82 11.28 1.14 -6.26
C ALA A 82 11.73 -0.14 -5.57
N GLU A 83 10.83 -0.83 -4.85
CA GLU A 83 11.11 -2.13 -4.22
C GLU A 83 11.43 -3.21 -5.25
N GLU A 84 10.70 -3.24 -6.37
CA GLU A 84 10.96 -4.19 -7.46
C GLU A 84 12.34 -3.97 -8.08
N LEU A 85 12.73 -2.70 -8.27
CA LEU A 85 14.03 -2.35 -8.84
C LEU A 85 15.19 -2.72 -7.91
N ILE A 86 15.03 -2.55 -6.59
CA ILE A 86 16.04 -2.96 -5.59
C ILE A 86 16.19 -4.49 -5.56
N ARG A 87 15.08 -5.24 -5.59
CA ARG A 87 15.12 -6.70 -5.58
C ARG A 87 15.75 -7.30 -6.84
N ASN A 88 15.54 -6.68 -8.00
CA ASN A 88 16.13 -7.14 -9.27
C ASN A 88 17.59 -6.72 -9.46
N ALA A 89 18.08 -5.75 -8.67
CA ALA A 89 19.46 -5.30 -8.72
C ALA A 89 20.42 -6.10 -7.80
N LEU A 90 19.89 -6.97 -6.95
CA LEU A 90 20.62 -7.90 -6.07
C LEU A 90 20.66 -9.32 -6.67
#